data_AF-A0A1H9VV16-F1
#
_entry.id   AF-A0A1H9VV16-F1
#
_cell.length_a   1.000
_cell.length_b   1.000
_cell.length_c   1.000
_cell.angle_alpha   90.00
_cell.angle_beta   90.00
_cell.angle_gamma   90.00
#
_symmetry.space_group_name_H-M   'P 1'
#
loop_
_entity.id
_entity.type
_entity.pdbx_description
1 polymer ?
#
loop_
_entity_poly.entity_id
_entity_poly.type
_entity_poly.pdbx_seq_one_letter_code
_entity_poly.pdbx_strand_id
1 'polypeptide(L)' 'MFISRALILLGFVFVSFSTVLLVMGFFADNADPILPLFALLNGLIAMGTGDILIELKQKNKPLE' A
#
# COMPACT_ATOMS: atom_id res chain seq x y z
N MET A 1 7.54 -14.39 4.55
CA MET A 1 6.84 -14.02 5.80
C MET A 1 7.25 -12.63 6.23
N PHE A 2 8.54 -12.36 6.50
CA PHE A 2 9.01 -11.00 6.78
C PHE A 2 8.76 -10.05 5.59
N ILE A 3 9.23 -10.41 4.40
CA ILE A 3 9.07 -9.59 3.18
C ILE A 3 7.60 -9.25 2.89
N SER A 4 6.72 -10.25 2.91
CA SER A 4 5.28 -10.06 2.67
C SER A 4 4.63 -9.13 3.70
N ARG A 5 4.96 -9.29 4.99
CA ARG A 5 4.45 -8.41 6.06
C ARG A 5 5.03 -6.99 5.96
N ALA A 6 6.30 -6.87 5.58
CA ALA A 6 6.93 -5.57 5.36
C ALA A 6 6.28 -4.82 4.19
N LEU A 7 5.95 -5.51 3.10
CA LEU A 7 5.22 -4.95 1.95
C LEU A 7 3.83 -4.44 2.35
N ILE A 8 3.09 -5.22 3.15
CA ILE A 8 1.76 -4.80 3.65
C ILE A 8 1.88 -3.57 4.56
N LEU A 9 2.82 -3.57 5.52
CA LEU A 9 3.04 -2.43 6.41
C LEU A 9 3.46 -1.18 5.64
N LEU A 10 4.38 -1.32 4.68
CA LEU A 10 4.82 -0.21 3.84
C LEU A 10 3.66 0.31 2.99
N GLY A 11 2.89 -0.58 2.37
CA GLY A 11 1.70 -0.23 1.60
C GLY A 11 0.67 0.52 2.44
N PHE A 12 0.40 0.05 3.65
CA PHE A 12 -0.52 0.70 4.58
C PHE A 12 -0.08 2.12 4.96
N VAL A 13 1.21 2.31 5.23
CA VAL A 13 1.79 3.64 5.51
C VAL A 13 1.59 4.56 4.31
N PHE A 14 1.96 4.10 3.10
CA PHE A 14 1.79 4.88 1.88
C PHE A 14 0.34 5.26 1.61
N VAL A 15 -0.59 4.31 1.73
CA VAL A 15 -2.03 4.57 1.57
C VAL A 15 -2.49 5.61 2.58
N SER A 16 -2.17 5.43 3.86
CA SER A 16 -2.62 6.31 4.94
C SER A 16 -2.17 7.75 4.73
N PHE A 17 -0.86 7.97 4.51
CA PHE A 17 -0.32 9.31 4.29
C PHE A 17 -0.86 9.94 3.01
N SER A 18 -0.96 9.16 1.93
CA SER A 18 -1.46 9.66 0.65
C SER A 18 -2.93 10.05 0.71
N THR A 19 -3.76 9.27 1.40
CA THR A 19 -5.17 9.62 1.63
C THR A 19 -5.29 10.91 2.42
N VAL A 20 -4.53 11.08 3.51
CA VAL A 20 -4.57 12.33 4.30
C VAL A 20 -4.13 13.52 3.45
N LEU A 21 -3.04 13.40 2.69
CA LEU A 21 -2.56 14.48 1.82
C LEU A 21 -3.57 14.81 0.70
N LEU A 22 -4.21 13.79 0.13
CA LEU A 22 -5.25 13.98 -0.88
C LEU A 22 -6.47 14.71 -0.30
N VAL A 23 -6.92 14.32 0.90
CA VAL A 23 -8.00 15.01 1.61
C VAL A 23 -7.63 16.46 1.91
N MET A 24 -6.45 16.71 2.46
CA MET A 24 -5.96 18.08 2.73
C MET A 24 -5.86 18.90 1.44
N GLY A 25 -5.45 18.28 0.33
CA GLY A 25 -5.33 18.92 -0.97
C GLY A 25 -6.64 19.48 -1.50
N PHE A 26 -7.79 18.83 -1.23
CA PHE A 26 -9.10 19.36 -1.62
C PHE A 26 -9.48 20.69 -0.93
N PHE A 27 -8.83 21.04 0.17
CA PHE A 27 -9.07 22.27 0.92
C PHE A 27 -7.96 23.32 0.75
N ALA A 28 -6.96 23.07 -0.12
CA ALA A 28 -5.85 23.98 -0.36
C ALA A 28 -5.94 24.60 -1.77
N ASP A 29 -5.69 25.90 -1.87
CA ASP A 29 -5.89 26.69 -3.11
C ASP A 29 -5.03 26.26 -4.31
N ASN A 30 -3.95 25.50 -4.09
CA ASN A 30 -3.01 25.07 -5.15
C ASN A 30 -2.43 23.67 -4.90
N ALA A 31 -3.23 22.72 -4.41
CA ALA A 31 -2.75 21.36 -4.25
C ALA A 31 -2.67 20.62 -5.58
N ASP A 32 -1.51 20.01 -5.86
CA ASP A 32 -1.35 19.06 -6.96
C ASP A 32 -1.70 17.64 -6.46
N PRO A 33 -2.79 17.03 -6.97
CA PRO A 33 -3.23 15.71 -6.52
C PRO A 33 -2.38 14.58 -7.12
N ILE A 34 -1.50 14.84 -8.10
CA ILE A 34 -0.74 13.80 -8.81
C ILE A 34 0.12 13.01 -7.83
N LEU A 35 0.92 13.68 -7.00
CA LEU A 35 1.80 13.02 -6.03
C LEU A 35 1.05 12.12 -5.03
N PRO A 36 0.00 12.60 -4.32
CA PRO A 36 -0.75 11.73 -3.43
C PRO A 36 -1.51 10.61 -4.17
N LEU A 37 -2.00 10.82 -5.40
CA LEU A 37 -2.59 9.74 -6.20
C LEU A 37 -1.57 8.65 -6.55
N PHE A 38 -0.38 9.03 -7.00
CA PHE A 38 0.68 8.07 -7.30
C PHE A 38 1.12 7.32 -6.05
N ALA A 39 1.30 8.01 -4.93
CA ALA A 39 1.68 7.38 -3.67
C ALA A 39 0.58 6.44 -3.13
N LEU A 40 -0.70 6.80 -3.31
CA LEU A 40 -1.85 5.96 -2.97
C LEU A 40 -1.86 4.67 -3.80
N LEU A 41 -1.72 4.78 -5.13
CA LEU A 41 -1.68 3.63 -6.04
C LEU A 41 -0.51 2.71 -5.71
N ASN A 42 0.68 3.25 -5.48
CA ASN A 42 1.85 2.47 -5.09
C ASN A 42 1.64 1.76 -3.74
N GLY A 43 1.01 2.42 -2.77
CA GLY A 43 0.68 1.81 -1.49
C GLY A 43 -0.31 0.64 -1.63
N LEU A 44 -1.34 0.79 -2.46
CA LEU A 44 -2.31 -0.27 -2.75
C LEU A 44 -1.65 -1.47 -3.45
N ILE A 45 -0.78 -1.22 -4.44
CA ILE A 45 -0.03 -2.26 -5.15
C ILE A 45 0.90 -3.01 -4.19
N ALA A 46 1.62 -2.29 -3.31
CA ALA A 46 2.51 -2.92 -2.33
C ALA A 46 1.73 -3.82 -1.35
N MET A 47 0.56 -3.35 -0.90
CA MET A 47 -0.30 -4.11 -0.01
C MET A 47 -0.85 -5.37 -0.68
N GLY A 48 -1.41 -5.25 -1.89
CA GLY A 48 -1.91 -6.40 -2.66
C GLY A 48 -0.83 -7.41 -3.03
N THR A 49 0.36 -6.92 -3.40
CA THR A 49 1.53 -7.80 -3.67
C THR A 49 1.97 -8.55 -2.42
N GLY A 50 1.94 -7.89 -1.26
CA GLY A 50 2.22 -8.52 0.03
C GLY A 50 1.24 -9.65 0.35
N ASP A 51 -0.07 -9.44 0.14
CA ASP A 51 -1.10 -10.45 0.35
C ASP A 51 -0.93 -11.65 -0.60
N ILE A 52 -0.71 -11.42 -1.90
CA ILE A 52 -0.44 -12.48 -2.88
C ILE A 52 0.78 -13.33 -2.44
N LEU A 53 1.85 -12.69 -1.96
CA LEU A 53 3.02 -13.40 -1.45
C LEU A 53 2.73 -14.24 -0.19
N ILE A 54 1.79 -13.81 0.66
CA ILE A 54 1.36 -14.63 1.81
C ILE A 54 0.60 -15.85 1.33
N GLU A 55 -0.35 -15.66 0.42
CA GLU A 55 -1.17 -16.73 -0.13
C GLU A 55 -0.31 -17.79 -0.85
N LEU A 56 0.62 -17.35 -1.70
CA LEU A 56 1.57 -18.25 -2.36
C LEU A 56 2.44 -19.02 -1.38
N LYS A 57 2.89 -18.37 -0.29
CA LYS A 57 3.68 -19.05 0.74
C LYS A 57 2.85 -20.08 1.51
N GLN A 58 1.58 -19.80 1.77
CA GLN A 58 0.68 -20.75 2.45
C GLN A 58 0.34 -21.94 1.55
N LYS A 59 0.08 -21.70 0.25
CA LYS A 59 -0.21 -22.74 -0.73
C LYS A 59 0.98 -23.68 -1.00
N ASN A 60 2.20 -23.14 -0.95
CA ASN A 60 3.43 -23.91 -1.11
C ASN A 60 3.94 -24.54 0.19
N LYS A 61 3.21 -24.40 1.32
CA LYS A 61 3.58 -25.08 2.56
C LYS A 61 3.03 -26.52 2.46
N PRO A 62 3.88 -27.56 2.35
CA PRO A 62 3.39 -28.93 2.37
C PRO A 62 2.65 -29.18 3.69
N LEU A 63 1.52 -29.87 3.60
CA LEU A 63 0.80 -30.41 4.75
C LEU A 63 1.69 -31.52 5.34
N GLU A 64 2.40 -31.20 6.42
CA GLU A 64 2.96 -32.22 7.33
C GLU A 64 1.84 -32.80 8.20
#